data_AF-A0A0R2PDT6-F1
#
_entry.id   AF-A0A0R2PDT6-F1
#
_cell.length_a   1.000
_cell.length_b   1.000
_cell.length_c   1.000
_cell.angle_alpha   90.00
_cell.angle_beta   90.00
_cell.angle_gamma   90.00
#
_symmetry.space_group_name_H-M   'P 1'
#
loop_
_entity.id
_entity.type
_entity.pdbx_description
1 polymer ?
#
loop_
_entity_poly.entity_id
_entity_poly.type
_entity_poly.pdbx_seq_one_letter_code
_entity_poly.pdbx_strand_id
1 'polypeptide(L)'
;SASAQVLSVDENAITIGIVNAGAKESFERSESDVILRNAFIDVVGLDRSIAVVVDPSIDTNTPAARETRTSEAPNDPVQLSGAALLAKELGAKIVEGKK
;
A
#
# COMPACT_ATOMS: atom_id res chain seq x y z
N SER A 1 2.14 -3.99 -1.87
CA SER A 1 2.03 -3.20 -0.63
C SER A 1 2.11 -1.71 -0.94
N ALA A 2 1.20 -0.90 -0.40
CA ALA A 2 0.94 0.52 -0.73
C ALA A 2 1.88 1.54 -0.04
N SER A 3 3.09 1.12 0.35
CA SER A 3 3.96 1.89 1.26
C SER A 3 5.38 2.07 0.75
N ALA A 4 5.60 1.89 -0.55
CA ALA A 4 6.89 1.92 -1.21
C ALA A 4 6.95 3.10 -2.20
N GLN A 5 8.03 3.88 -2.17
CA GLN A 5 8.27 5.02 -3.05
C GLN A 5 9.66 4.92 -3.67
N VAL A 6 9.83 5.34 -4.93
CA VAL A 6 11.15 5.40 -5.57
C VAL A 6 11.91 6.62 -5.06
N LEU A 7 13.09 6.41 -4.46
CA LEU A 7 13.98 7.48 -4.01
C LEU A 7 14.94 7.89 -5.12
N SER A 8 15.60 6.90 -5.72
CA SER A 8 16.62 7.11 -6.75
C SER A 8 16.61 5.94 -7.74
N VAL A 9 16.99 6.25 -8.97
CA VAL A 9 17.18 5.27 -10.04
C VAL A 9 18.58 5.47 -10.59
N ASP A 10 19.44 4.50 -10.36
CA ASP A 10 20.84 4.52 -10.81
C ASP A 10 21.10 3.44 -11.86
N GLU A 11 22.33 3.43 -12.37
CA GLU A 11 22.76 2.45 -13.36
C GLU A 11 22.98 1.03 -12.78
N ASN A 12 22.90 0.85 -11.47
CA ASN A 12 23.10 -0.48 -10.88
C ASN A 12 21.85 -0.96 -10.15
N ALA A 13 21.11 -0.04 -9.53
CA ALA A 13 19.96 -0.38 -8.72
C ALA A 13 18.90 0.73 -8.72
N ILE A 14 17.67 0.31 -8.43
CA ILE A 14 16.54 1.19 -8.12
C ILE A 14 16.39 1.18 -6.61
N THR A 15 16.50 2.35 -5.98
CA THR A 15 16.34 2.49 -4.53
C THR A 15 14.90 2.82 -4.21
N ILE A 16 14.25 1.93 -3.46
CA ILE A 16 12.88 2.03 -2.99
C ILE A 16 12.87 2.28 -1.49
N GLY A 17 12.21 3.35 -1.08
CA GLY A 17 11.99 3.71 0.31
C GLY A 17 10.67 3.16 0.78
N ILE A 18 10.68 2.58 1.97
CA ILE A 18 9.51 2.02 2.62
C ILE A 18 9.33 2.66 3.99
N VAL A 19 8.09 2.98 4.33
CA VAL A 19 7.74 3.72 5.57
C VAL A 19 8.20 3.05 6.87
N ASN A 20 8.21 1.71 6.94
CA ASN A 20 8.57 0.98 8.14
C ASN A 20 9.09 -0.44 7.85
N ALA A 21 9.82 -1.01 8.82
CA ALA A 21 10.37 -2.36 8.71
C ALA A 21 9.33 -3.45 8.45
N GLY A 22 8.12 -3.33 9.00
CA GLY A 22 7.03 -4.29 8.75
C GLY A 22 6.53 -4.26 7.29
N ALA A 23 6.51 -3.07 6.66
CA ALA A 23 6.20 -2.96 5.24
C ALA A 23 7.35 -3.50 4.37
N LYS A 24 8.60 -3.35 4.82
CA LYS A 24 9.78 -3.96 4.16
C LYS A 24 9.70 -5.48 4.20
N GLU A 25 9.45 -6.05 5.38
CA GLU A 25 9.28 -7.50 5.53
C GLU A 25 8.13 -8.01 4.67
N SER A 26 7.00 -7.30 4.63
CA SER A 26 5.87 -7.66 3.77
C SER A 26 6.21 -7.59 2.27
N PHE A 27 7.09 -6.68 1.86
CA PHE A 27 7.54 -6.54 0.48
C PHE A 27 8.44 -7.72 0.07
N GLU A 28 9.39 -8.08 0.93
CA GLU A 28 10.30 -9.22 0.71
C GLU A 28 9.54 -10.55 0.78
N ARG A 29 8.63 -10.71 1.73
CA ARG A 29 7.79 -11.92 1.89
C ARG A 29 6.90 -12.20 0.67
N SER A 30 6.54 -11.16 -0.08
CA SER A 30 5.71 -11.28 -1.28
C SER A 30 6.54 -11.30 -2.57
N GLU A 31 7.87 -11.40 -2.49
CA GLU A 31 8.79 -11.41 -3.65
C GLU A 31 8.53 -10.23 -4.60
N SER A 32 8.14 -9.09 -4.03
CA SER A 32 7.76 -7.91 -4.81
C SER A 32 8.96 -7.30 -5.55
N ASP A 33 10.18 -7.52 -5.07
CA ASP A 33 11.43 -7.14 -5.72
C ASP A 33 11.62 -7.84 -7.08
N VAL A 34 11.31 -9.14 -7.15
CA VAL A 34 11.45 -9.94 -8.38
C VAL A 34 10.45 -9.47 -9.43
N ILE A 35 9.21 -9.21 -9.01
CA ILE A 35 8.15 -8.72 -9.90
C ILE A 35 8.52 -7.34 -10.47
N LEU A 36 8.98 -6.42 -9.61
CA LEU A 36 9.38 -5.08 -10.04
C LEU A 36 10.58 -5.10 -10.98
N ARG A 37 11.60 -5.91 -10.67
CA ARG A 37 12.75 -6.10 -11.55
C ARG A 37 12.32 -6.61 -12.93
N ASN A 38 11.49 -7.65 -12.98
CA ASN A 38 11.02 -8.22 -14.24
C ASN A 38 10.16 -7.22 -15.04
N ALA A 39 9.27 -6.48 -14.38
CA ALA A 39 8.48 -5.43 -15.03
C ALA A 39 9.37 -4.32 -15.59
N PHE A 40 10.44 -3.95 -14.87
CA PHE A 40 11.39 -2.96 -15.34
C PHE A 40 12.21 -3.45 -16.55
N ILE A 41 12.60 -4.73 -16.55
CA ILE A 41 13.24 -5.37 -17.71
C ILE A 41 12.29 -5.36 -18.91
N ASP A 42 11.02 -5.68 -18.72
CA ASP A 42 10.03 -5.72 -19.80
C ASP A 42 9.79 -4.34 -20.44
N VAL A 43 9.72 -3.29 -19.60
CA VAL A 43 9.42 -1.92 -20.06
C VAL A 43 10.65 -1.17 -20.56
N VAL A 44 11.78 -1.28 -19.86
CA VAL A 44 13.00 -0.48 -20.11
C VAL A 44 14.10 -1.29 -20.80
N GLY A 45 14.06 -2.63 -20.71
CA GLY A 45 15.08 -3.51 -21.29
C GLY A 45 16.36 -3.62 -20.46
N LEU A 46 16.38 -3.06 -19.24
CA LEU A 46 17.57 -3.01 -18.39
C LEU A 46 17.36 -3.83 -17.13
N ASP A 47 18.34 -4.69 -16.85
CA ASP A 47 18.40 -5.44 -15.61
C ASP A 47 18.98 -4.57 -14.49
N ARG A 48 18.12 -4.12 -13.57
CA ARG A 48 18.51 -3.32 -12.40
C ARG A 48 18.05 -4.02 -11.13
N SER A 49 18.92 -4.05 -10.12
CA SER A 49 18.60 -4.63 -8.82
C SER A 49 17.65 -3.71 -8.03
N ILE A 50 16.75 -4.28 -7.22
CA ILE A 50 15.86 -3.50 -6.35
C ILE A 50 16.49 -3.42 -4.96
N ALA A 51 16.86 -2.21 -4.54
CA ALA A 51 17.41 -1.94 -3.21
C ALA A 51 16.31 -1.31 -2.34
N VAL A 52 16.08 -1.86 -1.14
CA VAL A 52 15.00 -1.43 -0.27
C VAL A 52 15.53 -0.83 1.03
N VAL A 53 15.18 0.42 1.29
CA VAL A 53 15.56 1.17 2.49
C VAL A 53 14.33 1.54 3.31
N VAL A 54 14.48 1.62 4.64
CA VAL A 54 13.41 2.11 5.50
C VAL A 54 13.60 3.60 5.70
N ASP A 55 12.66 4.40 5.20
CA ASP A 55 12.63 5.84 5.40
C ASP A 55 11.28 6.24 6.04
N PRO A 56 11.28 6.69 7.31
CA PRO A 56 10.05 7.07 8.01
C PRO A 56 9.48 8.42 7.54
N SER A 57 10.20 9.15 6.67
CA SER A 57 9.73 10.41 6.08
C SER A 57 8.79 10.19 4.90
N ILE A 58 8.64 8.94 4.43
CA ILE A 58 7.73 8.60 3.32
C ILE A 58 6.28 8.80 3.74
N ASP A 59 5.66 9.83 3.16
CA ASP A 59 4.24 10.13 3.32
C ASP A 59 3.37 9.07 2.63
N THR A 60 2.87 8.12 3.41
CA THR A 60 1.86 7.13 2.96
C THR A 60 0.48 7.75 2.71
N ASN A 61 0.32 9.06 2.94
CA ASN A 61 -0.91 9.80 2.65
C ASN A 61 -0.87 10.54 1.30
N THR A 62 0.18 10.32 0.51
CA THR A 62 0.23 10.77 -0.89
C THR A 62 -0.93 10.16 -1.70
N PRO A 63 -1.46 10.88 -2.71
CA PRO A 63 -2.56 10.38 -3.54
C PRO A 63 -2.26 8.98 -4.08
N ALA A 64 -1.04 8.72 -4.59
CA ALA A 64 -0.63 7.39 -5.08
C ALA A 64 -0.78 6.26 -4.03
N ALA A 65 -0.45 6.51 -2.76
CA ALA A 65 -0.64 5.56 -1.67
C ALA A 65 -2.11 5.43 -1.21
N ARG A 66 -2.93 6.46 -1.48
CA ARG A 66 -4.37 6.50 -1.20
C ARG A 66 -5.21 5.84 -2.30
N GLU A 67 -4.80 5.95 -3.56
CA GLU A 67 -5.48 5.31 -4.71
C GLU A 67 -5.51 3.79 -4.52
N THR A 68 -4.42 3.20 -4.02
CA THR A 68 -4.35 1.75 -3.75
C THR A 68 -5.02 1.30 -2.45
N ARG A 69 -5.43 2.23 -1.57
CA ARG A 69 -6.24 1.93 -0.37
C ARG A 69 -7.74 1.95 -0.63
N THR A 70 -8.15 2.39 -1.83
CA THR A 70 -9.55 2.50 -2.20
C THR A 70 -9.96 1.24 -2.95
N SER A 71 -10.11 0.11 -2.21
CA SER A 71 -10.84 -1.06 -2.74
C SER A 71 -12.35 -0.87 -2.66
N GLU A 72 -12.84 0.15 -1.96
CA GLU A 72 -14.25 0.52 -1.99
C GLU A 72 -14.43 1.61 -3.04
N ALA A 73 -15.12 1.27 -4.13
CA ALA A 73 -15.51 2.26 -5.11
C ALA A 73 -16.21 3.42 -4.39
N PRO A 74 -15.86 4.69 -4.65
CA PRO A 74 -16.47 5.85 -3.98
C PRO A 74 -17.98 6.00 -4.25
N ASN A 75 -18.53 5.17 -5.15
CA ASN A 75 -19.96 5.09 -5.46
C ASN A 75 -20.63 3.83 -4.90
N ASP A 76 -19.99 3.06 -4.02
CA ASP A 76 -20.64 1.89 -3.43
C ASP A 76 -21.79 2.34 -2.50
N PRO A 77 -23.05 1.97 -2.78
CA PRO A 77 -24.20 2.37 -1.98
C PRO A 77 -24.20 1.72 -0.58
N VAL A 78 -23.29 0.78 -0.31
CA VAL A 78 -23.12 0.09 0.97
C VAL A 78 -21.78 0.48 1.59
N GLN A 79 -21.53 1.79 1.71
CA GLN A 79 -20.53 2.35 2.63
C GLN A 79 -20.97 2.15 4.10
N LEU A 80 -21.19 0.91 4.52
CA LEU A 80 -21.42 0.59 5.91
C LEU A 80 -20.05 0.33 6.54
N SER A 81 -19.54 1.33 7.26
CA SER A 81 -18.39 1.17 8.17
C SER A 81 -18.52 -0.15 8.94
N GLY A 82 -17.43 -0.89 9.16
CA GLY A 82 -17.48 -2.24 9.75
C GLY A 82 -18.36 -2.37 11.00
N ALA A 83 -18.48 -1.29 11.80
CA ALA A 83 -19.40 -1.20 12.95
C ALA A 83 -20.89 -1.34 12.57
N ALA A 84 -21.32 -0.81 11.42
CA ALA A 84 -22.67 -0.92 10.90
C ALA A 84 -22.99 -2.30 10.30
N LEU A 85 -22.00 -3.00 9.71
CA LEU A 85 -22.18 -4.39 9.30
C LEU A 85 -22.35 -5.33 10.51
N LEU A 86 -21.53 -5.12 11.55
CA LEU A 86 -21.66 -5.84 12.82
C LEU A 86 -23.05 -5.63 13.44
N ALA A 87 -23.57 -4.39 13.45
CA ALA A 87 -24.91 -4.10 13.96
C ALA A 87 -26.04 -4.73 13.13
N LYS A 88 -25.87 -4.84 11.81
CA LYS A 88 -26.86 -5.44 10.89
C LYS A 88 -26.92 -6.96 11.02
N GLU A 89 -25.81 -7.63 11.31
CA GLU A 89 -25.77 -9.08 11.55
C GLU A 89 -26.26 -9.46 12.97
N LEU A 90 -26.02 -8.59 13.96
CA LEU A 90 -26.46 -8.81 15.36
C LEU A 90 -27.89 -8.36 15.67
N GLY A 91 -28.59 -7.69 14.74
CA GLY A 91 -29.95 -7.17 14.96
C GLY A 91 -30.05 -6.10 16.05
N ALA A 92 -28.94 -5.45 16.42
CA ALA A 92 -28.87 -4.52 17.53
C ALA A 92 -28.93 -3.06 17.06
N LYS A 93 -29.80 -2.25 17.69
CA LYS A 93 -29.87 -0.80 17.44
C LYS A 93 -28.68 -0.12 18.12
N ILE A 94 -27.89 0.62 17.35
CA ILE A 94 -26.77 1.42 17.82
C ILE A 94 -27.33 2.52 18.75
N VAL A 95 -26.96 2.50 20.03
CA VAL A 95 -27.29 3.60 20.95
C VAL A 95 -26.19 4.65 20.82
N GLU A 96 -26.46 5.70 20.04
CA GLU A 96 -25.63 6.90 20.03
C GLU A 96 -25.78 7.62 21.37
N GLY A 97 -24.76 7.45 22.24
CA GLY A 97 -24.63 8.22 23.47
C GLY A 97 -24.43 9.69 23.14
N LYS A 98 -25.43 10.52 23.43
CA LYS A 98 -25.33 11.98 23.33
C LYS A 98 -25.13 12.57 24.73
N LYS A 99 -23.96 13.21 24.90
CA LYS A 99 -23.51 14.12 25.96
C LYS A 99 -23.35 13.58 27.38
#